data_AF-A0A3M6HEV4-F1
#
_entry.id   AF-A0A3M6HEV4-F1
#
_cell.length_a   1.000
_cell.length_b   1.000
_cell.length_c   1.000
_cell.angle_alpha   90.00
_cell.angle_beta   90.00
_cell.angle_gamma   90.00
#
_symmetry.space_group_name_H-M   'P 1'
#
loop_
_entity.id
_entity.type
_entity.pdbx_description
1 polymer ?
#
loop_
_entity_poly.entity_id
_entity_poly.type
_entity_poly.pdbx_seq_one_letter_code
_entity_poly.pdbx_strand_id
1 'polypeptide(L)'
;MSTASFRFGVMIGTAVRECIRAVNQKPRPLAVHVVTAQCRRMPEPAMTHDECENYCSVPAIVRRKGINLRDWYEANTQEAQTKPVKKARKSRASQVPETSEKQNADPAVKAPVMGSLDQLIA
;
A
#
# COMPACT_ATOMS: atom_id res chain seq x y z
N MET A 1 -8.23 78.98 15.72
CA MET A 1 -8.30 77.51 15.70
C MET A 1 -9.72 77.12 15.29
N SER A 2 -9.91 76.48 14.12
CA SER A 2 -11.26 76.12 13.65
C SER A 2 -11.82 74.94 14.46
N THR A 3 -12.95 75.15 15.14
CA THR A 3 -13.57 74.16 16.04
C THR A 3 -14.14 72.95 15.28
N ALA A 4 -14.56 73.15 14.03
CA ALA A 4 -15.10 72.08 13.19
C ALA A 4 -14.01 71.06 12.79
N SER A 5 -12.82 71.53 12.41
CA SER A 5 -11.71 70.63 12.04
C SER A 5 -11.17 69.85 13.24
N PHE A 6 -11.16 70.46 14.44
CA PHE A 6 -10.82 69.76 15.67
C PHE A 6 -11.81 68.62 15.97
N ARG A 7 -13.12 68.87 15.91
CA ARG A 7 -14.14 67.84 16.14
C ARG A 7 -14.07 66.72 15.10
N PHE A 8 -13.81 67.07 13.84
CA PHE A 8 -13.58 66.10 12.78
C PHE A 8 -12.36 65.20 13.05
N GLY A 9 -11.24 65.79 13.45
CA GLY A 9 -10.04 65.05 13.82
C GLY A 9 -10.26 64.12 15.01
N VAL A 10 -11.03 64.56 16.01
CA VAL A 10 -11.40 63.73 17.17
C VAL A 10 -12.25 62.53 16.73
N MET A 11 -13.27 62.74 15.90
CA MET A 11 -14.14 61.66 15.40
C MET A 11 -13.37 60.62 14.56
N ILE A 12 -12.51 61.07 13.65
CA ILE A 12 -11.65 60.17 12.87
C ILE A 12 -10.70 59.42 13.78
N GLY A 13 -10.05 60.13 14.72
CA GLY A 13 -9.12 59.51 15.67
C GLY A 13 -9.79 58.46 16.56
N THR A 14 -11.05 58.66 16.95
CA THR A 14 -11.81 57.64 17.69
C THR A 14 -12.18 56.45 16.81
N ALA A 15 -12.63 56.68 15.58
CA ALA A 15 -13.01 55.60 14.65
C ALA A 15 -11.80 54.71 14.30
N VAL A 16 -10.65 55.32 14.00
CA VAL A 16 -9.42 54.58 13.69
C VAL A 16 -8.94 53.77 14.90
N ARG A 17 -8.98 54.35 16.11
CA ARG A 17 -8.62 53.62 17.35
C ARG A 17 -9.53 52.43 17.61
N GLU A 18 -10.83 52.56 17.38
CA GLU A 18 -11.77 51.44 17.53
C GLU A 18 -11.57 50.36 16.46
N CYS A 19 -11.26 50.73 15.20
CA CYS A 19 -10.89 49.75 14.17
C CYS A 19 -9.62 48.98 14.55
N ILE A 20 -8.57 49.69 15.00
CA ILE A 20 -7.32 49.05 15.45
C ILE A 20 -7.60 48.15 16.65
N ARG A 21 -8.42 48.62 17.61
CA ARG A 21 -8.79 47.83 18.78
C ARG A 21 -9.54 46.57 18.36
N ALA A 22 -10.50 46.67 17.44
CA ALA A 22 -11.29 45.55 16.92
C ALA A 22 -10.42 44.50 16.20
N VAL A 23 -9.51 44.93 15.33
CA VAL A 23 -8.62 44.03 14.57
C VAL A 23 -7.58 43.39 15.48
N ASN A 24 -7.10 44.11 16.49
CA ASN A 24 -6.10 43.61 17.44
C ASN A 24 -6.70 43.03 18.71
N GLN A 25 -8.01 42.79 18.78
CA GLN A 25 -8.57 42.05 19.92
C GLN A 25 -7.98 40.65 19.89
N LYS A 26 -7.05 40.39 20.81
CA LYS A 26 -6.64 39.03 21.11
C LYS A 26 -7.92 38.31 21.58
N PRO A 27 -8.37 37.26 20.88
CA PRO A 27 -9.58 36.56 21.27
C PRO A 27 -9.42 36.16 22.74
N ARG A 28 -10.32 36.66 23.58
CA ARG A 28 -10.40 36.21 24.97
C ARG A 28 -10.50 34.70 24.89
N PRO A 29 -9.60 33.93 25.52
CA PRO A 29 -9.77 32.49 25.54
C PRO A 29 -11.09 32.25 26.26
N LEU A 30 -12.13 31.97 25.47
CA LEU A 30 -13.31 31.32 25.97
C LEU A 30 -12.76 30.06 26.62
N ALA A 31 -13.15 29.76 27.84
CA ALA A 31 -12.88 28.46 28.44
C ALA A 31 -13.67 27.45 27.60
N VAL A 32 -13.11 27.10 26.44
CA VAL A 32 -13.49 25.93 25.68
C VAL A 32 -13.15 24.82 26.64
N HIS A 33 -14.17 24.23 27.27
CA HIS A 33 -14.04 22.88 27.75
C HIS A 33 -13.67 22.07 26.52
N VAL A 34 -12.37 21.92 26.32
CA VAL A 34 -11.82 20.86 25.48
C VAL A 34 -12.31 19.61 26.19
N VAL A 35 -13.42 19.06 25.70
CA VAL A 35 -13.79 17.67 25.98
C VAL A 35 -12.49 16.95 25.73
N THR A 36 -11.92 16.43 26.81
CA THR A 36 -10.63 15.76 26.84
C THR A 36 -10.66 14.86 25.63
N ALA A 37 -9.84 15.16 24.61
CA ALA A 37 -9.78 14.34 23.42
C ALA A 37 -9.62 12.93 23.96
N GLN A 38 -10.65 12.09 23.81
CA GLN A 38 -10.63 10.74 24.34
C GLN A 38 -9.38 10.15 23.71
N CYS A 39 -8.33 10.06 24.51
CA CYS A 39 -7.05 9.57 24.07
C CYS A 39 -7.38 8.16 23.63
N ARG A 40 -7.48 7.95 22.31
CA ARG A 40 -7.68 6.63 21.73
C ARG A 40 -6.43 5.88 22.12
N ARG A 41 -6.48 5.23 23.29
CA ARG A 41 -5.41 4.36 23.73
C ARG A 41 -5.32 3.27 22.68
N MET A 42 -4.10 3.06 22.21
CA MET A 42 -3.81 1.89 21.40
C MET A 42 -4.28 0.67 22.20
N PRO A 43 -5.06 -0.24 21.61
CA PRO A 43 -5.35 -1.52 22.25
C PRO A 43 -4.02 -2.20 22.58
N GLU A 44 -3.93 -2.78 23.78
CA GLU A 44 -2.78 -3.60 24.11
C GLU A 44 -2.66 -4.76 23.11
N PRO A 45 -1.44 -5.11 22.69
CA PRO A 45 -1.21 -6.26 21.84
C PRO A 45 -1.85 -7.50 22.45
N ALA A 46 -2.57 -8.27 21.62
CA ALA A 46 -3.25 -9.49 22.07
C ALA A 46 -2.26 -10.59 22.53
N MET A 47 -0.99 -10.45 22.20
CA MET A 47 0.07 -11.41 22.42
C MET A 47 1.41 -10.70 22.56
N THR A 48 2.30 -11.33 23.33
CA THR A 48 3.66 -10.82 23.54
C THR A 48 4.51 -10.99 22.29
N HIS A 49 5.61 -10.24 22.21
CA HIS A 49 6.56 -10.32 21.10
C HIS A 49 7.12 -11.74 20.93
N ASP A 50 7.52 -12.38 22.02
CA ASP A 50 8.12 -13.72 22.00
C ASP A 50 7.14 -14.79 21.50
N GLU A 51 5.86 -14.64 21.85
CA GLU A 51 4.80 -15.50 21.30
C GLU A 51 4.67 -15.29 19.80
N CYS A 52 4.66 -14.04 19.32
CA CYS A 52 4.59 -13.71 17.90
C CYS A 52 5.75 -14.34 17.10
N GLU A 53 6.97 -14.22 17.59
CA GLU A 53 8.15 -14.83 16.97
C GLU A 53 8.06 -16.35 16.88
N ASN A 54 7.50 -17.00 17.92
CA ASN A 54 7.23 -18.43 17.89
C ASN A 54 6.16 -18.80 16.82
N TYR A 55 5.16 -17.96 16.61
CA TYR A 55 4.16 -18.15 15.55
C TYR A 55 4.74 -17.98 14.13
N CYS A 56 5.71 -17.08 13.96
CA CYS A 56 6.37 -16.82 12.68
C CYS A 56 7.38 -17.90 12.30
N SER A 57 8.14 -18.42 13.27
CA SER A 57 9.19 -19.42 13.04
C SER A 57 8.65 -20.80 12.68
N VAL A 58 7.55 -21.24 13.30
CA VAL A 58 6.98 -22.56 13.06
C VAL A 58 5.70 -22.43 12.21
N PRO A 59 5.58 -23.14 11.07
CA PRO A 59 4.37 -23.09 10.25
C PRO A 59 3.11 -23.56 11.00
N ALA A 60 1.96 -22.98 10.64
CA ALA A 60 0.68 -23.31 11.26
C ALA A 60 0.29 -24.79 11.10
N ILE A 61 0.72 -25.45 10.02
CA ILE A 61 0.47 -26.88 9.79
C ILE A 61 1.14 -27.76 10.84
N VAL A 62 2.32 -27.36 11.33
CA VAL A 62 3.02 -28.06 12.41
C VAL A 62 2.33 -27.75 13.74
N ARG A 63 2.10 -26.46 14.02
CA ARG A 63 1.53 -26.01 15.31
C ARG A 63 0.11 -26.50 15.57
N ARG A 64 -0.77 -26.48 14.56
CA ARG A 64 -2.20 -26.80 14.73
C ARG A 64 -2.56 -28.24 14.43
N LYS A 65 -1.84 -28.89 13.52
CA LYS A 65 -2.16 -30.26 13.06
C LYS A 65 -1.12 -31.29 13.50
N GLY A 66 -0.02 -30.88 14.13
CA GLY A 66 1.03 -31.80 14.57
C GLY A 66 1.75 -32.49 13.41
N ILE A 67 1.72 -31.91 12.21
CA ILE A 67 2.28 -32.53 11.01
C ILE A 67 3.80 -32.39 11.02
N ASN A 68 4.52 -33.49 10.76
CA ASN A 68 5.95 -33.46 10.49
C ASN A 68 6.21 -32.82 9.12
N LEU A 69 7.02 -31.75 9.09
CA LEU A 69 7.33 -31.03 7.86
C LEU A 69 8.06 -31.87 6.83
N ARG A 70 8.91 -32.80 7.28
CA ARG A 70 9.69 -33.65 6.37
C ARG A 70 8.76 -34.56 5.59
N ASP A 71 7.92 -35.30 6.29
CA ASP A 71 6.97 -36.24 5.69
C ASP A 71 5.96 -35.50 4.81
N TRP A 72 5.53 -34.30 5.25
CA TRP A 72 4.66 -33.44 4.44
C TRP A 72 5.35 -32.98 3.15
N TYR A 73 6.61 -32.54 3.25
CA TYR A 73 7.38 -32.11 2.09
C TYR A 73 7.57 -33.25 1.08
N GLU A 74 7.97 -34.43 1.54
CA GLU A 74 8.16 -35.62 0.70
C GLU A 74 6.85 -36.06 0.02
N ALA A 75 5.72 -36.00 0.73
CA ALA A 75 4.43 -36.37 0.18
C ALA A 75 3.86 -35.35 -0.84
N ASN A 76 4.20 -34.06 -0.71
CA ASN A 76 3.58 -32.98 -1.50
C ASN A 76 4.50 -32.38 -2.55
N THR A 77 5.82 -32.59 -2.44
CA THR A 77 6.81 -32.03 -3.36
C THR A 77 7.32 -33.16 -4.24
N GLN A 78 6.55 -33.48 -5.27
CA GLN A 78 7.07 -34.30 -6.37
C GLN A 78 7.89 -33.37 -7.28
N GLU A 79 9.05 -33.83 -7.74
CA GLU A 79 9.78 -33.15 -8.79
C GLU A 79 8.83 -32.95 -9.98
N ALA A 80 8.49 -31.70 -10.27
CA ALA A 80 7.72 -31.36 -11.44
C ALA A 80 8.47 -31.94 -12.64
N GLN A 81 7.86 -32.90 -13.35
CA GLN A 81 8.51 -33.50 -14.51
C GLN A 81 8.90 -32.39 -15.48
N THR A 82 10.19 -32.07 -15.53
CA THR A 82 10.77 -30.98 -16.32
C THR A 82 10.53 -31.18 -17.81
N LYS A 83 10.09 -32.37 -18.21
CA LYS A 83 9.70 -32.70 -19.57
C LYS A 83 8.32 -33.33 -19.53
N PRO A 84 7.29 -32.74 -20.16
CA PRO A 84 6.05 -33.46 -20.39
C PRO A 84 6.40 -34.75 -21.14
N VAL A 85 5.93 -35.90 -20.66
CA VAL A 85 6.04 -37.17 -21.37
C VAL A 85 5.49 -36.95 -22.78
N LYS A 86 6.37 -36.88 -23.77
CA LYS A 86 6.00 -36.75 -25.18
C LYS A 86 5.24 -38.01 -25.55
N LYS A 87 3.91 -37.97 -25.45
CA LYS A 87 3.05 -39.01 -26.01
C LYS A 87 3.40 -39.11 -27.50
N ALA A 88 3.75 -40.30 -27.96
CA ALA A 88 4.06 -40.52 -29.37
C ALA A 88 2.85 -40.11 -30.22
N ARG A 89 2.99 -39.03 -30.98
CA ARG A 89 1.96 -38.57 -31.91
C ARG A 89 1.87 -39.61 -33.01
N LYS A 90 0.72 -40.30 -33.14
CA LYS A 90 0.45 -41.19 -34.28
C LYS A 90 0.69 -40.38 -35.56
N SER A 91 1.64 -40.83 -36.37
CA SER A 91 1.95 -40.23 -37.66
C SER A 91 0.73 -40.40 -38.57
N ARG A 92 0.11 -39.28 -38.95
CA ARG A 92 -0.83 -39.25 -40.07
C ARG A 92 0.03 -39.30 -41.34
N ALA A 93 -0.07 -40.38 -42.10
CA ALA A 93 0.57 -40.49 -43.39
C ALA A 93 0.09 -39.35 -44.29
N SER A 94 1.02 -38.50 -44.74
CA SER A 94 0.79 -37.55 -45.81
C SER A 94 2.07 -37.48 -46.63
N GLN A 95 1.89 -37.67 -47.94
CA GLN A 95 2.93 -37.91 -48.93
C GLN A 95 3.84 -36.68 -49.13
N VAL A 96 5.10 -36.97 -49.46
CA VAL A 96 6.18 -36.04 -49.84
C VAL A 96 5.96 -35.64 -51.33
N PRO A 97 6.43 -34.47 -51.83
CA PRO A 97 7.82 -34.33 -52.26
C PRO A 97 8.53 -33.00 -51.88
N GLU A 98 9.79 -33.18 -51.46
CA GLU A 98 11.02 -32.38 -51.65
C GLU A 98 10.92 -30.89 -52.01
N THR A 99 11.55 -30.02 -51.19
CA THR A 99 12.78 -29.27 -51.54
C THR A 99 13.17 -28.24 -50.46
N SER A 100 14.45 -28.33 -50.07
CA SER A 100 15.40 -27.23 -49.81
C SER A 100 14.96 -25.94 -49.08
N GLU A 101 15.62 -25.76 -47.93
CA GLU A 101 15.94 -24.49 -47.24
C GLU A 101 14.78 -23.61 -46.74
N LYS A 102 14.59 -23.57 -45.42
CA LYS A 102 14.34 -22.33 -44.69
C LYS A 102 14.65 -22.46 -43.21
N GLN A 103 15.19 -21.35 -42.70
CA GLN A 103 15.87 -21.19 -41.43
C GLN A 103 15.02 -21.61 -40.23
N ASN A 104 15.74 -22.18 -39.26
CA ASN A 104 15.28 -22.52 -37.93
C ASN A 104 14.94 -21.21 -37.19
N ALA A 105 13.65 -20.87 -37.13
CA ALA A 105 13.16 -19.81 -36.25
C ALA A 105 12.44 -20.48 -35.06
N ASP A 106 13.12 -20.47 -33.92
CA ASP A 106 12.58 -20.87 -32.63
C ASP A 106 11.32 -20.03 -32.32
N PRO A 107 10.18 -20.61 -31.91
CA PRO A 107 9.04 -19.81 -31.49
C PRO A 107 9.36 -19.14 -30.15
N ALA A 108 9.60 -17.83 -30.21
CA ALA A 108 9.84 -16.98 -29.05
C ALA A 108 8.75 -17.21 -27.98
N VAL A 109 9.17 -17.82 -26.87
CA VAL A 109 8.39 -17.93 -25.64
C VAL A 109 8.07 -16.51 -25.19
N LYS A 110 6.80 -16.10 -25.32
CA LYS A 110 6.36 -14.78 -24.85
C LYS A 110 6.51 -14.74 -23.33
N ALA A 111 7.53 -14.04 -22.86
CA ALA A 111 7.68 -13.73 -21.45
C ALA A 111 6.48 -12.90 -20.96
N PRO A 112 6.04 -13.05 -19.70
CA PRO A 112 5.03 -12.19 -19.13
C PRO A 112 5.51 -10.74 -19.13
N VAL A 113 4.71 -9.85 -19.73
CA VAL A 113 4.98 -8.42 -19.78
C VAL A 113 4.68 -7.83 -18.41
N MET A 114 5.70 -7.46 -17.66
CA MET A 114 5.56 -6.71 -16.41
C MET A 114 5.22 -5.25 -16.76
N GLY A 115 4.10 -4.73 -16.24
CA GLY A 115 3.72 -3.33 -16.41
C GLY A 115 4.70 -2.37 -15.74
N SER A 116 4.71 -1.10 -16.17
CA SER A 116 5.60 -0.07 -15.59
C SER A 116 5.25 0.20 -14.13
N LEU A 117 6.27 0.28 -13.29
CA LEU A 117 6.17 0.63 -11.86
C LEU A 117 5.53 2.01 -11.63
N ASP A 118 5.67 2.92 -12.59
CA ASP A 118 5.09 4.28 -12.53
C ASP A 118 3.55 4.26 -12.49
N GLN A 119 2.91 3.21 -13.00
CA GLN A 119 1.45 3.06 -12.91
C GLN A 119 0.98 2.59 -11.53
N LEU A 120 1.88 2.07 -10.69
CA LEU A 120 1.54 1.49 -9.39
C LEU A 120 1.73 2.47 -8.23
N ILE A 121 2.52 3.53 -8.44
CA ILE A 121 2.90 4.49 -7.38
C ILE A 121 2.03 5.77 -7.45
N ALA A 122 1.09 5.87 -8.40
CA ALA A 122 0.18 7.01 -8.55
C ALA A 122 -1.08 6.91 -7.67
#